data_AF-A0A8S9NQ44-F1
#
_entry.id   AF-A0A8S9NQ44-F1
#
_cell.length_a   1.000
_cell.length_b   1.000
_cell.length_c   1.000
_cell.angle_alpha   90.00
_cell.angle_beta   90.00
_cell.angle_gamma   90.00
#
_symmetry.space_group_name_H-M   'P 1'
#
loop_
_entity.id
_entity.type
_entity.pdbx_description
1 polymer ?
#
loop_
_entity_poly.entity_id
_entity_poly.type
_entity_poly.pdbx_seq_one_letter_code
_entity_poly.pdbx_strand_id
1 'polypeptide(L)'
;MDIDANTQEETTPKPAPTPAEKEPITYQTTPTADEVLSEIHEATMQYINCGDPTESAARRQRVLISEARGDVENAAAGIIAAAASNHNPITQTEPPILQNTMATIETGAPSRAHQEHSCLWDLRKE
;
A
#
# COMPACT_ATOMS: atom_id res chain seq x y z
N MET A 1 13.72 -61.84 53.98
CA MET A 1 14.44 -62.00 52.70
C MET A 1 14.28 -60.68 52.00
N ASP A 2 15.36 -59.91 52.01
CA ASP A 2 15.50 -58.62 51.33
C ASP A 2 15.37 -58.80 49.80
N ILE A 3 14.97 -57.73 49.11
CA ILE A 3 15.65 -57.14 47.95
C ILE A 3 14.89 -55.85 47.55
N ASP A 4 15.62 -54.75 47.61
CA ASP A 4 15.30 -53.45 47.04
C ASP A 4 15.19 -53.50 45.51
N ALA A 5 14.29 -52.72 44.92
CA ALA A 5 14.50 -52.11 43.60
C ALA A 5 13.50 -50.97 43.37
N ASN A 6 13.94 -49.77 43.72
CA ASN A 6 13.58 -48.54 43.01
C ASN A 6 13.92 -48.69 41.51
N THR A 7 13.04 -48.25 40.59
CA THR A 7 13.36 -47.56 39.32
C THR A 7 12.07 -47.35 38.51
N GLN A 8 11.62 -46.08 38.43
CA GLN A 8 11.05 -45.30 37.30
C GLN A 8 10.15 -46.05 36.28
N GLU A 9 8.94 -45.61 35.90
CA GLU A 9 8.66 -44.31 35.28
C GLU A 9 7.23 -43.79 35.57
N GLU A 10 7.20 -42.55 36.04
CA GLU A 10 6.28 -41.47 35.69
C GLU A 10 4.99 -41.82 34.92
N THR A 11 3.85 -41.90 35.63
CA THR A 11 2.52 -41.87 35.02
C THR A 11 1.69 -40.72 35.59
N THR A 12 1.77 -39.57 34.90
CA THR A 12 0.82 -38.44 34.84
C THR A 12 0.38 -37.78 36.16
N PRO A 13 0.54 -36.45 36.33
CA PRO A 13 -0.41 -35.54 35.66
C PRO A 13 0.12 -34.16 35.20
N LYS A 14 -0.32 -33.77 34.00
CA LYS A 14 -0.54 -32.41 33.43
C LYS A 14 0.62 -31.39 33.42
N PRO A 15 1.15 -31.08 32.23
CA PRO A 15 1.79 -29.80 31.96
C PRO A 15 0.85 -28.83 31.22
N ALA A 16 0.75 -27.61 31.77
CA ALA A 16 0.63 -26.27 31.16
C ALA A 16 -0.20 -26.01 29.86
N PRO A 17 -0.83 -24.82 29.73
CA PRO A 17 -1.48 -24.40 28.49
C PRO A 17 -0.50 -24.44 27.33
N THR A 18 -0.84 -25.20 26.30
CA THR A 18 -0.11 -25.30 25.03
C THR A 18 0.12 -23.89 24.45
N PRO A 19 1.37 -23.46 24.25
CA PRO A 19 1.67 -22.20 23.58
C PRO A 19 1.38 -22.33 22.08
N ALA A 20 0.47 -21.48 21.61
CA ALA A 20 0.34 -20.99 20.24
C ALA A 20 0.29 -22.07 19.13
N GLU A 21 -0.95 -22.42 18.76
CA GLU A 21 -1.32 -22.74 17.39
C GLU A 21 -0.75 -21.65 16.48
N LYS A 22 0.31 -22.00 15.73
CA LYS A 22 0.90 -21.11 14.74
C LYS A 22 -0.09 -20.99 13.59
N GLU A 23 -0.86 -19.92 13.60
CA GLU A 23 -1.48 -19.30 12.42
C GLU A 23 -0.52 -19.47 11.21
N PRO A 24 -0.99 -19.91 10.03
CA PRO A 24 -0.11 -20.18 8.90
C PRO A 24 0.62 -18.89 8.53
N ILE A 25 1.94 -18.89 8.73
CA ILE A 25 2.86 -17.90 8.22
C ILE A 25 2.63 -17.77 6.71
N THR A 26 1.98 -16.68 6.30
CA THR A 26 1.82 -16.32 4.90
C THR A 26 3.21 -15.99 4.37
N TYR A 27 3.84 -16.94 3.68
CA TYR A 27 5.06 -16.67 2.92
C TYR A 27 4.71 -15.57 1.92
N GLN A 28 5.34 -14.39 2.05
CA GLN A 28 5.17 -13.25 1.15
C GLN A 28 5.56 -13.68 -0.27
N THR A 29 4.59 -14.26 -0.96
CA THR A 29 4.70 -14.73 -2.33
C THR A 29 4.46 -13.50 -3.20
N THR A 30 5.20 -13.37 -4.30
CA THR A 30 4.92 -12.33 -5.28
C THR A 30 3.44 -12.45 -5.69
N PRO A 31 2.64 -11.38 -5.57
CA PRO A 31 1.22 -11.44 -5.91
C PRO A 31 1.06 -11.72 -7.41
N THR A 32 0.01 -12.44 -7.74
CA THR A 32 -0.34 -12.73 -9.14
C THR A 32 -0.95 -11.49 -9.81
N ALA A 33 -0.95 -11.48 -11.14
CA ALA A 33 -1.52 -10.35 -11.89
C ALA A 33 -3.02 -10.16 -11.65
N ASP A 34 -3.77 -11.25 -11.47
CA ASP A 34 -5.20 -11.20 -11.21
C ASP A 34 -5.49 -10.57 -9.84
N GLU A 35 -4.76 -10.98 -8.80
CA GLU A 35 -4.88 -10.41 -7.45
C GLU A 35 -4.61 -8.89 -7.45
N VAL A 36 -3.53 -8.46 -8.11
CA VAL A 36 -3.18 -7.04 -8.18
C VAL A 36 -4.23 -6.24 -8.96
N LEU A 37 -4.72 -6.76 -10.10
CA LEU A 37 -5.75 -6.08 -10.87
C LEU A 37 -7.08 -6.00 -10.10
N SER A 38 -7.44 -7.04 -9.36
CA SER A 38 -8.61 -7.05 -8.50
C SER A 38 -8.51 -6.00 -7.40
N GLU A 39 -7.36 -5.90 -6.74
CA GLU A 39 -7.10 -4.87 -5.71
C GLU A 39 -7.16 -3.45 -6.28
N ILE A 40 -6.57 -3.21 -7.46
CA ILE A 40 -6.66 -1.91 -8.14
C ILE A 40 -8.11 -1.57 -8.47
N HIS A 41 -8.88 -2.53 -8.95
CA HIS A 41 -10.30 -2.32 -9.25
C HIS A 41 -11.09 -2.00 -7.98
N GLU A 42 -10.85 -2.70 -6.88
CA GLU A 42 -11.47 -2.40 -5.60
C GLU A 42 -11.12 -0.98 -5.11
N ALA A 43 -9.83 -0.62 -5.15
CA ALA A 43 -9.37 0.73 -4.81
C ALA A 43 -10.02 1.81 -5.71
N THR A 44 -10.21 1.51 -6.99
CA THR A 44 -10.89 2.38 -7.94
C THR A 44 -12.35 2.57 -7.56
N MET A 45 -13.04 1.49 -7.16
CA MET A 45 -14.42 1.56 -6.67
C MET A 45 -14.56 2.42 -5.41
N GLN A 46 -13.63 2.26 -4.46
CA GLN A 46 -13.57 3.10 -3.26
C GLN A 46 -13.28 4.57 -3.62
N TYR A 47 -12.40 4.81 -4.59
CA TYR A 47 -12.06 6.15 -5.05
C TYR A 47 -13.27 6.86 -5.66
N ILE A 48 -14.00 6.22 -6.59
CA ILE A 48 -15.15 6.85 -7.26
C ILE A 48 -16.37 7.01 -6.35
N ASN A 49 -16.46 6.21 -5.29
CA ASN A 49 -17.57 6.24 -4.34
C ASN A 49 -17.36 7.32 -3.27
N CYS A 50 -17.41 8.58 -3.68
CA CYS A 50 -17.44 9.71 -2.76
C CYS A 50 -18.87 10.23 -2.53
N GLY A 51 -19.12 10.85 -1.37
CA GLY A 51 -20.45 11.33 -1.00
C GLY A 51 -20.97 12.52 -1.82
N ASP A 52 -20.09 13.27 -2.50
CA ASP A 52 -20.48 14.35 -3.41
C ASP A 52 -20.69 13.81 -4.83
N PRO A 53 -21.88 13.99 -5.44
CA PRO A 53 -22.18 13.49 -6.77
C PRO A 53 -21.35 14.16 -7.88
N THR A 54 -20.99 15.44 -7.72
CA THR A 54 -20.18 16.18 -8.69
C THR A 54 -18.74 15.66 -8.67
N GLU A 55 -18.17 15.46 -7.48
CA GLU A 55 -16.85 14.87 -7.36
C GLU A 55 -16.84 13.40 -7.82
N SER A 56 -17.90 12.62 -7.56
CA SER A 56 -17.98 11.22 -8.02
C SER A 56 -17.95 11.16 -9.54
N ALA A 57 -18.71 12.04 -10.20
CA ALA A 57 -18.68 12.17 -11.65
C ALA A 57 -17.29 12.57 -12.17
N ALA A 58 -16.63 13.56 -11.54
CA ALA A 58 -15.28 13.97 -11.90
C ALA A 58 -14.26 12.83 -11.74
N ARG A 59 -14.34 12.06 -10.65
CA ARG A 59 -13.47 10.89 -10.39
C ARG A 59 -13.66 9.81 -11.43
N ARG A 60 -14.90 9.47 -11.80
CA ARG A 60 -15.20 8.52 -12.87
C ARG A 60 -14.59 8.96 -14.19
N GLN A 61 -14.66 10.25 -14.53
CA GLN A 61 -14.03 10.77 -15.74
C GLN A 61 -12.50 10.60 -15.71
N ARG A 62 -11.85 10.90 -14.57
CA ARG A 62 -10.40 10.67 -14.40
C ARG A 62 -10.03 9.20 -14.59
N VAL A 63 -10.82 8.28 -14.02
CA VAL A 63 -10.62 6.82 -14.16
C VAL A 63 -10.74 6.39 -15.62
N LEU A 64 -11.80 6.79 -16.33
CA LEU A 64 -11.99 6.44 -17.75
C LEU A 64 -10.81 6.92 -18.62
N ILE A 65 -10.28 8.12 -18.34
CA ILE A 65 -9.11 8.64 -19.06
C ILE A 65 -7.87 7.80 -18.77
N SER A 66 -7.65 7.40 -17.51
CA SER A 66 -6.49 6.56 -17.15
C SER A 66 -6.59 5.14 -17.69
N GLU A 67 -7.79 4.56 -17.74
CA GLU A 67 -8.04 3.25 -18.34
C GLU A 67 -7.78 3.28 -19.85
N ALA A 68 -8.27 4.33 -20.55
CA ALA A 68 -8.01 4.50 -21.97
C ALA A 68 -6.50 4.65 -22.29
N ARG A 69 -5.70 5.07 -21.32
CA ARG A 69 -4.24 5.17 -21.42
C ARG A 69 -3.50 3.89 -21.05
N GLY A 70 -4.18 2.89 -20.50
CA GLY A 70 -3.55 1.68 -19.97
C GLY A 70 -2.74 1.91 -18.68
N ASP A 71 -3.11 2.94 -17.89
CA ASP A 71 -2.39 3.25 -16.66
C ASP A 71 -2.60 2.14 -15.59
N VAL A 72 -3.72 1.40 -15.66
CA VAL A 72 -4.05 0.29 -14.73
C VAL A 72 -3.09 -0.89 -14.92
N GLU A 73 -2.87 -1.33 -16.15
CA GLU A 73 -1.98 -2.44 -16.48
C GLU A 73 -0.53 -2.07 -16.15
N ASN A 74 -0.13 -0.83 -16.42
CA ASN A 74 1.20 -0.33 -16.07
C ASN A 74 1.41 -0.28 -14.55
N ALA A 75 0.40 0.15 -13.78
CA ALA A 75 0.45 0.12 -12.33
C ALA A 75 0.56 -1.31 -11.80
N ALA A 76 -0.23 -2.25 -12.34
CA ALA A 76 -0.18 -3.66 -11.96
C ALA A 76 1.21 -4.27 -12.22
N ALA A 77 1.79 -4.01 -13.39
CA ALA A 77 3.14 -4.46 -13.71
C ALA A 77 4.19 -3.88 -12.74
N GLY A 78 4.06 -2.61 -12.38
CA GLY A 78 4.91 -1.95 -11.39
C GLY A 78 4.82 -2.57 -9.99
N ILE A 79 3.61 -2.89 -9.54
CA ILE A 79 3.36 -3.52 -8.24
C ILE A 79 3.99 -4.92 -8.20
N ILE A 80 3.76 -5.74 -9.23
CA ILE A 80 4.34 -7.09 -9.30
C ILE A 80 5.87 -7.02 -9.32
N ALA A 81 6.44 -6.11 -10.13
CA ALA A 81 7.89 -5.92 -10.20
C ALA A 81 8.48 -5.45 -8.87
N ALA A 82 7.81 -4.52 -8.19
CA ALA A 82 8.21 -4.06 -6.86
C ALA A 82 8.11 -5.17 -5.82
N ALA A 83 7.03 -5.95 -5.84
CA ALA A 83 6.84 -7.07 -4.92
C ALA A 83 7.89 -8.17 -5.14
N ALA A 84 8.21 -8.50 -6.40
CA ALA A 84 9.28 -9.44 -6.76
C ALA A 84 10.66 -8.94 -6.28
N SER A 85 10.89 -7.63 -6.33
CA SER A 85 12.13 -7.00 -5.86
C SER A 85 12.20 -6.89 -4.32
N ASN A 86 11.05 -6.76 -3.65
CA ASN A 86 10.90 -6.58 -2.21
C ASN A 86 10.90 -7.91 -1.41
N HIS A 87 11.34 -9.02 -2.00
CA HIS A 87 11.64 -10.26 -1.24
C HIS A 87 12.88 -10.10 -0.32
N ASN A 88 13.39 -8.87 -0.13
CA ASN A 88 14.29 -8.47 0.93
C ASN A 88 13.50 -7.66 1.98
N PRO A 89 13.46 -8.07 3.27
CA PRO A 89 12.55 -7.50 4.24
C PRO A 89 12.84 -6.02 4.54
N ILE A 90 11.77 -5.23 4.42
CA ILE A 90 11.47 -3.97 5.12
C ILE A 90 12.30 -2.75 4.69
N THR A 91 11.65 -1.83 3.98
CA THR A 91 11.78 -0.40 4.27
C THR A 91 10.53 0.32 3.79
N GLN A 92 9.60 0.55 4.72
CA GLN A 92 8.58 1.58 4.58
C GLN A 92 9.32 2.90 4.33
N THR A 93 9.26 3.43 3.11
CA THR A 93 9.68 4.81 2.82
C THR A 93 8.42 5.65 2.72
N GLU A 94 7.92 6.06 3.89
CA GLU A 94 7.04 7.22 3.99
C GLU A 94 7.87 8.44 3.56
N PRO A 95 7.46 9.23 2.55
CA PRO A 95 8.09 10.52 2.33
C PRO A 95 7.81 11.40 3.56
N PRO A 96 8.82 12.10 4.13
CA PRO A 96 8.61 12.90 5.32
C PRO A 96 7.51 13.92 5.06
N ILE A 97 6.40 13.79 5.78
CA ILE A 97 5.41 14.85 5.92
C ILE A 97 6.14 16.00 6.63
N LEU A 98 6.66 16.95 5.83
CA LEU A 98 7.22 18.17 6.40
C LEU A 98 6.09 18.96 7.04
N GLN A 99 6.02 18.81 8.35
CA GLN A 99 5.29 19.69 9.24
C GLN A 99 5.86 21.11 9.13
N ASN A 100 4.94 22.09 9.09
CA ASN A 100 5.11 23.49 9.50
C ASN A 100 5.93 24.38 8.52
N THR A 101 5.63 25.64 8.25
CA THR A 101 5.01 26.72 9.07
C THR A 101 4.34 27.76 8.17
N MET A 102 3.31 28.42 8.69
CA MET A 102 2.84 29.71 8.20
C MET A 102 4.01 30.72 8.18
N ALA A 103 4.29 31.33 7.03
CA ALA A 103 5.16 32.50 6.93
C ALA A 103 4.64 33.48 5.86
N THR A 104 4.12 34.59 6.37
CA THR A 104 3.86 35.89 5.74
C THR A 104 4.91 36.32 4.71
N ILE A 105 4.50 36.66 3.49
CA ILE A 105 5.17 37.69 2.66
C ILE A 105 4.10 38.20 1.67
N GLU A 106 3.42 39.31 1.94
CA GLU A 106 3.83 40.69 1.65
C GLU A 106 4.02 40.97 0.15
N THR A 107 3.20 41.91 -0.30
CA THR A 107 2.98 42.42 -1.65
C THR A 107 4.25 42.79 -2.42
N GLY A 108 4.46 42.20 -3.61
CA GLY A 108 5.45 42.64 -4.58
C GLY A 108 5.19 42.05 -5.97
N ALA A 109 4.86 42.89 -6.95
CA ALA A 109 4.48 42.53 -8.31
C ALA A 109 5.59 41.79 -9.11
N PRO A 110 5.22 40.98 -10.13
CA PRO A 110 6.17 40.12 -10.85
C PRO A 110 7.01 40.87 -11.90
N SER A 111 8.34 40.72 -11.82
CA SER A 111 9.26 41.09 -12.90
C SER A 111 9.30 39.98 -13.96
N ARG A 112 8.78 40.33 -15.12
CA ARG A 112 8.72 39.57 -16.38
C ARG A 112 10.14 39.38 -16.96
N ALA A 113 10.77 38.22 -16.73
CA ALA A 113 11.81 37.68 -17.62
C ALA A 113 12.12 36.20 -17.31
N HIS A 114 11.75 35.32 -18.24
CA HIS A 114 12.39 34.04 -18.58
C HIS A 114 12.67 33.02 -17.47
N GLN A 115 11.69 32.15 -17.21
CA GLN A 115 11.96 30.72 -17.12
C GLN A 115 10.77 29.94 -17.69
N GLU A 116 10.75 29.80 -19.00
CA GLU A 116 9.95 28.78 -19.68
C GLU A 116 10.65 27.44 -19.42
N HIS A 117 10.08 26.60 -18.56
CA HIS A 117 10.10 25.14 -18.70
C HIS A 117 9.14 24.53 -17.67
N SER A 118 8.04 24.00 -18.21
CA SER A 118 7.21 22.96 -17.60
C SER A 118 6.26 23.36 -16.45
N CYS A 119 5.28 24.21 -16.75
CA CYS A 119 3.95 24.15 -16.11
C CYS A 119 2.89 23.89 -17.19
N LEU A 120 2.84 22.65 -17.68
CA LEU A 120 1.83 22.19 -18.65
C LEU A 120 0.80 21.27 -17.98
N TRP A 121 0.33 21.67 -16.80
CA TRP A 121 -0.94 21.21 -16.22
C TRP A 121 -2.04 22.29 -16.32
N ASP A 122 -1.71 23.49 -16.80
CA ASP A 122 -2.63 24.60 -16.99
C ASP A 122 -3.09 24.71 -18.44
N LEU A 123 -3.88 23.74 -18.89
CA LEU A 123 -4.69 23.96 -20.09
C LEU A 123 -6.01 23.18 -20.05
N ARG A 124 -6.92 23.74 -19.24
CA ARG A 124 -8.34 23.81 -19.59
C ARG A 124 -8.44 24.44 -21.00
N LYS A 125 -8.59 23.56 -22.00
CA LYS A 125 -9.06 23.82 -23.38
C LYS A 125 -10.17 22.80 -23.60
N GLU A 126 -11.37 23.15 -24.06
CA GLU A 126 -11.91 24.38 -24.66
C GLU A 126 -13.18 24.85 -23.95
#